data_AF-A0A5J5LPY0-F1
#
_entry.id   AF-A0A5J5LPY0-F1
#
_cell.length_a   1.000
_cell.length_b   1.000
_cell.length_c   1.000
_cell.angle_alpha   90.00
_cell.angle_beta   90.00
_cell.angle_gamma   90.00
#
_symmetry.space_group_name_H-M   'P 1'
#
loop_
_entity.id
_entity.type
_entity.pdbx_description
1 polymer ?
#
loop_
_entity_poly.entity_id
_entity_poly.type
_entity_poly.pdbx_seq_one_letter_code
_entity_poly.pdbx_strand_id
1 'polypeptide(L)'
;MGNDMDEEIKYYLIACGTKDYKNLDPDKQLPSVETDLELVVDLFTRDFGYQRVLTDLDINPKKDEIPLKFAQWLQQNCRETDIVIFYYSGHGEYILGDRHYLLLEDTDPKLIGQTALSTEDLVRPLNNDGVRIAQILYIIDTCCSQMGAVEVTKFAAGSIGIYRSSKEKNIAVHTIAACRAKQEAKESVFSTVLAAVLKDFCQQSRNRYISPGEIVGKVNEKIPDSMPQDVVHNLTGSETVAKFFPVIPKTIRNWEEKRLELTEELLNEFKKHLSKNLLFINSFLLNSKFLEEFILDDLELKKQLKKLSNKPVIEGICPLIACSDWCRTRLLEEDRINPSIDAIEAWQSRVIKYRENADLDKIQNEVRQSWEKFKERINREELRLQIEIEQDLDKDNNTGRVFNSFHLRMNLWIKSQHRPLGRFAENEKIELNSEIESCPESQTFLTNLIRKARYSLPNKVKLNLEIFLPIKVLKYPLEEFQFKRGTTLKSLGYEYPVFINSFDRYFDEDFREIRDEIEEIKRALWENNSDLDQKDYYIGTEPSIADLEEIVESLPIAVWSRNANQPMTDNDLKPSEWRNWPDNIKELRRNKRKIALFWDDLYPKPSPRPRPLNTRVVESNGQ
;
A
#
# COMPACT_ATOMS: atom_id res chain seq x y z
N MET A 1 31.25 -12.43 3.97
CA MET A 1 31.27 -11.21 4.81
C MET A 1 29.87 -11.06 5.36
N GLY A 2 29.77 -11.03 6.70
CA GLY A 2 28.55 -11.32 7.44
C GLY A 2 27.41 -10.35 7.15
N ASN A 3 26.20 -10.90 7.17
CA ASN A 3 24.97 -10.13 7.35
C ASN A 3 25.03 -9.47 8.74
N ASP A 4 25.52 -8.23 8.81
CA ASP A 4 25.12 -7.32 9.89
C ASP A 4 23.68 -6.90 9.58
N MET A 5 22.74 -7.78 9.92
CA MET A 5 21.40 -7.30 10.23
C MET A 5 21.58 -6.43 11.47
N ASP A 6 21.30 -5.13 11.37
CA ASP A 6 21.12 -4.25 12.52
C ASP A 6 20.12 -4.91 13.48
N GLU A 7 20.60 -5.65 14.49
CA GLU A 7 19.73 -6.27 15.46
C GLU A 7 18.97 -5.17 16.21
N GLU A 8 17.64 -5.23 16.17
CA GLU A 8 16.79 -4.18 16.73
C GLU A 8 17.07 -3.98 18.23
N ILE A 9 17.48 -2.76 18.61
CA ILE A 9 17.60 -2.34 20.01
C ILE A 9 16.23 -2.43 20.69
N LYS A 10 16.16 -3.19 21.78
CA LYS A 10 14.97 -3.25 22.64
C LYS A 10 15.13 -2.32 23.84
N TYR A 11 14.02 -1.71 24.21
CA TYR A 11 13.92 -0.75 25.30
C TYR A 11 12.94 -1.32 26.34
N TYR A 12 13.41 -1.55 27.56
CA TYR A 12 12.65 -2.19 28.63
C TYR A 12 12.45 -1.26 29.81
N LEU A 13 11.23 -1.25 30.36
CA LEU A 13 10.86 -0.51 31.55
C LEU A 13 10.52 -1.49 32.68
N ILE A 14 11.18 -1.35 33.82
CA ILE A 14 10.76 -1.92 35.09
C ILE A 14 10.35 -0.74 35.97
N ALA A 15 9.08 -0.67 36.35
CA ALA A 15 8.54 0.40 37.18
C ALA A 15 7.79 -0.22 38.35
N CYS A 16 8.21 0.12 39.56
CA CYS A 16 7.62 -0.36 40.81
C CYS A 16 7.65 0.71 41.90
N GLY A 17 6.84 0.58 42.93
CA GLY A 17 6.87 1.53 44.05
C GLY A 17 6.12 1.01 45.27
N THR A 18 6.34 1.64 46.42
CA THR A 18 5.69 1.26 47.68
C THR A 18 4.80 2.38 48.17
N LYS A 19 3.48 2.15 48.16
CA LYS A 19 2.48 3.05 48.74
C LYS A 19 2.08 2.65 50.16
N ASP A 20 2.03 1.34 50.43
CA ASP A 20 1.61 0.75 51.71
C ASP A 20 2.79 0.08 52.42
N TYR A 21 3.06 0.52 53.64
CA TYR A 21 4.13 0.05 54.52
C TYR A 21 3.53 -0.53 55.79
N LYS A 22 3.73 -1.83 56.03
CA LYS A 22 3.09 -2.56 57.13
C LYS A 22 3.47 -2.06 58.53
N ASN A 23 4.70 -1.58 58.68
CA ASN A 23 5.27 -1.19 59.96
C ASN A 23 5.43 0.33 60.11
N LEU A 24 4.80 1.13 59.23
CA LEU A 24 4.72 2.58 59.37
C LEU A 24 3.32 3.01 59.83
N ASP A 25 3.27 4.16 60.48
CA ASP A 25 2.02 4.81 60.87
C ASP A 25 1.16 5.15 59.63
N PRO A 26 -0.19 5.15 59.73
CA PRO A 26 -1.08 5.44 58.61
C PRO A 26 -0.87 6.79 57.91
N ASP A 27 -0.34 7.79 58.61
CA ASP A 27 -0.01 9.12 58.09
C ASP A 27 1.30 9.15 57.27
N LYS A 28 2.04 8.04 57.27
CA LYS A 28 3.30 7.87 56.52
C LYS A 28 3.13 7.01 55.27
N GLN A 29 1.91 6.64 54.91
CA GLN A 29 1.63 5.94 53.65
C GLN A 29 1.77 6.92 52.47
N LEU A 30 2.02 6.41 51.27
CA LEU A 30 2.27 7.23 50.07
C LEU A 30 1.30 6.86 48.94
N PRO A 31 -0.01 7.18 49.06
CA PRO A 31 -1.00 6.84 48.03
C PRO A 31 -0.65 7.39 46.63
N SER A 32 0.10 8.48 46.56
CA SER A 32 0.58 9.08 45.30
C SER A 32 1.43 8.20 44.41
N VAL A 33 2.08 7.17 44.98
CA VAL A 33 2.98 6.28 44.24
C VAL A 33 2.25 5.60 43.09
N GLU A 34 0.95 5.32 43.26
CA GLU A 34 0.11 4.76 42.20
C GLU A 34 0.02 5.72 40.98
N THR A 35 -0.27 6.99 41.24
CA THR A 35 -0.29 8.06 40.21
C THR A 35 1.09 8.25 39.57
N ASP A 36 2.16 8.20 40.37
CA ASP A 36 3.54 8.34 39.87
C ASP A 36 3.89 7.23 38.89
N LEU A 37 3.54 5.99 39.25
CA LEU A 37 3.76 4.82 38.40
C LEU A 37 2.92 4.88 37.13
N GLU A 38 1.65 5.26 37.21
CA GLU A 38 0.80 5.45 36.02
C GLU A 38 1.41 6.46 35.05
N LEU A 39 1.83 7.64 35.53
CA LEU A 39 2.43 8.69 34.72
C LEU A 39 3.71 8.22 34.02
N VAL A 40 4.60 7.56 34.76
CA VAL A 40 5.90 7.11 34.25
C VAL A 40 5.73 5.94 33.27
N VAL A 41 4.84 4.99 33.59
CA VAL A 41 4.53 3.86 32.70
C VAL A 41 3.93 4.37 31.40
N ASP A 42 2.93 5.25 31.46
CA ASP A 42 2.32 5.82 30.26
C ASP A 42 3.34 6.59 29.43
N LEU A 43 4.15 7.45 30.05
CA LEU A 43 5.22 8.20 29.39
C LEU A 43 6.18 7.27 28.62
N PHE A 44 6.78 6.28 29.28
CA PHE A 44 7.80 5.47 28.62
C PHE A 44 7.20 4.46 27.65
N THR A 45 6.03 3.88 27.93
CA THR A 45 5.43 2.87 27.04
C THR A 45 4.72 3.49 25.85
N ARG A 46 3.94 4.56 26.04
CA ARG A 46 3.19 5.21 24.95
C ARG A 46 4.03 6.22 24.19
N ASP A 47 4.81 7.05 24.89
CA ASP A 47 5.54 8.14 24.23
C ASP A 47 6.96 7.72 23.82
N PHE A 48 7.58 6.73 24.45
CA PHE A 48 8.92 6.27 24.07
C PHE A 48 8.97 4.83 23.53
N GLY A 49 7.87 4.08 23.57
CA GLY A 49 7.77 2.73 23.01
C GLY A 49 8.54 1.66 23.79
N TYR A 50 8.77 1.87 25.10
CA TYR A 50 9.36 0.88 25.99
C TYR A 50 8.40 -0.28 26.23
N GLN A 51 8.95 -1.49 26.36
CA GLN A 51 8.21 -2.66 26.83
C GLN A 51 8.27 -2.73 28.36
N ARG A 52 7.12 -2.65 29.03
CA ARG A 52 7.05 -2.89 30.48
C ARG A 52 7.27 -4.38 30.78
N VAL A 53 8.12 -4.68 31.74
CA VAL A 53 8.46 -6.04 32.21
C VAL A 53 8.49 -6.08 33.74
N LEU A 54 8.49 -7.28 34.33
CA LEU A 54 8.37 -7.49 35.78
C LEU A 54 7.16 -6.74 36.38
N THR A 55 6.02 -6.80 35.69
CA THR A 55 4.77 -6.13 36.11
C THR A 55 4.18 -6.68 37.40
N ASP A 56 4.70 -7.79 37.90
CA ASP A 56 4.36 -8.37 39.19
C ASP A 56 5.07 -7.69 40.37
N LEU A 57 6.02 -6.77 40.12
CA LEU A 57 6.63 -5.91 41.15
C LEU A 57 5.90 -4.56 41.32
N ASP A 58 4.87 -4.28 40.52
CA ASP A 58 4.27 -2.95 40.32
C ASP A 58 4.06 -2.14 41.61
N ILE A 59 3.29 -2.69 42.56
CA ILE A 59 2.93 -1.98 43.80
C ILE A 59 3.25 -2.81 45.04
N ASN A 60 3.83 -2.15 46.04
CA ASN A 60 4.20 -2.70 47.35
C ASN A 60 5.09 -3.95 47.27
N PRO A 61 6.20 -3.92 46.51
CA PRO A 61 7.13 -5.05 46.48
C PRO A 61 7.78 -5.26 47.86
N LYS A 62 8.16 -6.52 48.14
CA LYS A 62 8.94 -6.87 49.34
C LYS A 62 10.42 -6.89 49.04
N LYS A 63 11.24 -6.80 50.11
CA LYS A 63 12.70 -6.78 50.01
C LYS A 63 13.28 -7.89 49.14
N ASP A 64 12.85 -9.12 49.34
CA ASP A 64 13.47 -10.28 48.68
C ASP A 64 12.99 -10.48 47.23
N GLU A 65 11.92 -9.80 46.80
CA GLU A 65 11.35 -9.97 45.47
C GLU A 65 12.13 -9.21 44.40
N ILE A 66 12.49 -7.96 44.67
CA ILE A 66 13.14 -7.09 43.67
C ILE A 66 14.49 -7.67 43.23
N PRO A 67 15.47 -7.95 44.12
CA PRO A 67 16.80 -8.37 43.70
C PRO A 67 16.78 -9.71 42.95
N LEU A 68 15.95 -10.67 43.41
CA LEU A 68 15.88 -12.00 42.82
C LEU A 68 15.25 -11.95 41.43
N LYS A 69 14.06 -11.36 41.29
CA LYS A 69 13.35 -11.28 40.00
C LYS A 69 14.13 -10.44 38.99
N PHE A 70 14.73 -9.34 39.45
CA PHE A 70 15.54 -8.48 38.59
C PHE A 70 16.79 -9.20 38.07
N ALA A 71 17.53 -9.90 38.94
CA ALA A 71 18.71 -10.67 38.55
C ALA A 71 18.36 -11.77 37.53
N GLN A 72 17.31 -12.55 37.79
CA GLN A 72 16.86 -13.61 36.89
C GLN A 72 16.45 -13.05 35.52
N TRP A 73 15.72 -11.94 35.51
CA TRP A 73 15.26 -11.33 34.28
C TRP A 73 16.42 -10.83 33.41
N LEU A 74 17.39 -10.11 34.02
CA LEU A 74 18.57 -9.60 33.33
C LEU A 74 19.40 -10.71 32.66
N GLN A 75 19.53 -11.88 33.31
CA GLN A 75 20.30 -13.00 32.77
C GLN A 75 19.58 -13.73 31.62
N GLN A 76 18.25 -13.77 31.63
CA GLN A 76 17.46 -14.60 30.72
C GLN A 76 16.94 -13.83 29.51
N ASN A 77 16.74 -12.51 29.62
CA ASN A 77 15.93 -11.75 28.66
C ASN A 77 16.70 -10.64 27.92
N CYS A 78 17.90 -10.28 28.37
CA CYS A 78 18.63 -9.14 27.84
C CYS A 78 19.80 -9.53 26.92
N ARG A 79 20.09 -8.64 25.95
CA ARG A 79 21.19 -8.75 24.98
C ARG A 79 22.10 -7.52 25.01
N GLU A 80 23.25 -7.64 24.35
CA GLU A 80 24.37 -6.66 24.28
C GLU A 80 23.99 -5.28 23.73
N THR A 81 22.84 -5.17 23.08
CA THR A 81 22.31 -3.92 22.53
C THR A 81 21.17 -3.32 23.35
N ASP A 82 20.61 -4.05 24.30
CA ASP A 82 19.34 -3.69 24.95
C ASP A 82 19.53 -2.59 26.01
N ILE A 83 18.50 -1.77 26.17
CA ILE A 83 18.46 -0.59 27.05
C ILE A 83 17.38 -0.79 28.10
N VAL A 84 17.70 -0.54 29.37
CA VAL A 84 16.79 -0.75 30.50
C VAL A 84 16.61 0.54 31.30
N ILE A 85 15.37 0.86 31.67
CA ILE A 85 15.05 1.86 32.70
C ILE A 85 14.43 1.13 33.88
N PHE A 86 14.97 1.37 35.08
CA PHE A 86 14.40 0.94 36.35
C PHE A 86 13.89 2.18 37.10
N TYR A 87 12.59 2.27 37.34
CA TYR A 87 11.96 3.35 38.09
C TYR A 87 11.44 2.84 39.44
N TYR A 88 11.74 3.60 40.49
CA TYR A 88 11.20 3.40 41.83
C TYR A 88 10.60 4.67 42.42
N SER A 89 9.40 4.58 43.00
CA SER A 89 8.78 5.64 43.81
C SER A 89 8.42 5.14 45.22
N GLY A 90 8.74 5.93 46.25
CA GLY A 90 8.42 5.60 47.65
C GLY A 90 9.24 6.34 48.70
N HIS A 91 9.35 5.77 49.89
CA HIS A 91 10.24 6.30 50.95
C HIS A 91 11.67 5.83 50.75
N GLY A 92 12.60 6.75 51.00
CA GLY A 92 14.03 6.49 51.06
C GLY A 92 14.60 6.97 52.38
N GLU A 93 15.49 6.19 52.99
CA GLU A 93 16.18 6.58 54.21
C GLU A 93 17.69 6.42 54.03
N TYR A 94 18.44 7.48 54.35
CA TYR A 94 19.89 7.43 54.39
C TYR A 94 20.35 7.22 55.83
N ILE A 95 21.05 6.11 56.08
CA ILE A 95 21.65 5.85 57.38
C ILE A 95 23.08 6.43 57.38
N LEU A 96 23.32 7.44 58.21
CA LEU A 96 24.63 8.08 58.33
C LEU A 96 25.72 7.06 58.67
N GLY A 97 26.75 6.98 57.83
CA GLY A 97 27.88 6.06 57.99
C GLY A 97 27.65 4.64 57.44
N ASP A 98 26.46 4.37 56.90
CA ASP A 98 26.14 3.14 56.17
C ASP A 98 25.83 3.48 54.71
N ARG A 99 24.53 3.54 54.33
CA ARG A 99 24.10 3.81 52.95
C ARG A 99 22.62 4.17 52.87
N HIS A 100 22.16 4.38 51.64
CA HIS A 100 20.76 4.65 51.32
C HIS A 100 19.96 3.35 51.14
N TYR A 101 18.73 3.38 51.64
CA TYR A 101 17.78 2.28 51.60
C TYR A 101 16.44 2.75 51.03
N LEU A 102 15.86 1.93 50.16
CA LEU A 102 14.46 2.00 49.76
C LEU A 102 13.62 1.25 50.79
N LEU A 103 12.66 1.94 51.40
CA LEU A 103 11.68 1.30 52.26
C LEU A 103 10.67 0.58 51.37
N LEU A 104 10.36 -0.66 51.73
CA LEU A 104 9.48 -1.57 51.01
C LEU A 104 8.31 -2.00 51.93
N GLU A 105 7.35 -2.77 51.40
CA GLU A 105 6.11 -3.12 52.11
C GLU A 105 6.38 -3.70 53.52
N ASP A 106 7.41 -4.55 53.62
CA ASP A 106 7.80 -5.32 54.81
C ASP A 106 8.92 -4.67 55.64
N THR A 107 9.31 -3.44 55.32
CA THR A 107 10.39 -2.76 56.05
C THR A 107 9.99 -2.43 57.49
N ASP A 108 10.83 -2.79 58.46
CA ASP A 108 10.73 -2.38 59.86
C ASP A 108 11.62 -1.14 60.10
N PRO A 109 11.05 0.01 60.50
CA PRO A 109 11.79 1.24 60.79
C PRO A 109 12.86 1.10 61.86
N LYS A 110 12.78 0.08 62.73
CA LYS A 110 13.78 -0.20 63.76
C LYS A 110 14.95 -1.03 63.23
N LEU A 111 14.80 -1.67 62.08
CA LEU A 111 15.73 -2.63 61.49
C LEU A 111 15.97 -2.33 60.00
N ILE A 112 16.01 -1.05 59.62
CA ILE A 112 16.11 -0.60 58.22
C ILE A 112 17.23 -1.34 57.46
N GLY A 113 18.45 -1.41 58.03
CA GLY A 113 19.57 -2.10 57.38
C GLY A 113 19.34 -3.61 57.11
N GLN A 114 18.42 -4.25 57.84
CA GLN A 114 18.08 -5.67 57.67
C GLN A 114 16.82 -5.91 56.84
N THR A 115 15.85 -4.98 56.87
CA THR A 115 14.51 -5.19 56.27
C THR A 115 14.21 -4.29 55.08
N ALA A 116 14.98 -3.23 54.87
CA ALA A 116 14.88 -2.39 53.67
C ALA A 116 15.83 -2.89 52.57
N LEU A 117 15.62 -2.39 51.35
CA LEU A 117 16.49 -2.71 50.20
C LEU A 117 17.53 -1.60 50.03
N SER A 118 18.82 -1.95 50.13
CA SER A 118 19.86 -0.97 49.81
C SER A 118 19.82 -0.64 48.32
N THR A 119 20.00 0.63 47.94
CA THR A 119 20.07 0.99 46.51
C THR A 119 21.28 0.39 45.82
N GLU A 120 22.33 0.04 46.56
CA GLU A 120 23.47 -0.73 46.08
C GLU A 120 23.08 -2.16 45.64
N ASP A 121 22.11 -2.78 46.33
CA ASP A 121 21.64 -4.13 46.03
C ASP A 121 20.86 -4.18 44.71
N LEU A 122 20.36 -3.04 44.20
CA LEU A 122 19.77 -2.93 42.86
C LEU A 122 20.80 -3.02 41.74
N VAL A 123 22.04 -2.61 42.00
CA VAL A 123 23.11 -2.56 41.01
C VAL A 123 23.94 -3.85 41.01
N ARG A 124 24.03 -4.53 42.17
CA ARG A 124 24.79 -5.78 42.31
C ARG A 124 24.48 -6.85 41.25
N PRO A 125 23.21 -7.09 40.83
CA PRO A 125 22.89 -8.06 39.78
C PRO A 125 23.61 -7.85 38.46
N LEU A 126 24.02 -6.62 38.13
CA LEU A 126 24.77 -6.32 36.91
C LEU A 126 26.14 -7.00 36.86
N ASN A 127 26.70 -7.36 38.02
CA ASN A 127 27.96 -8.08 38.11
C ASN A 127 27.81 -9.59 37.87
N ASN A 128 26.59 -10.13 37.87
CA ASN A 128 26.35 -11.56 37.68
C ASN A 128 26.77 -12.03 36.29
N ASP A 129 27.20 -13.29 36.18
CA ASP A 129 27.53 -13.88 34.89
C ASP A 129 26.28 -14.08 34.04
N GLY A 130 26.45 -13.91 32.72
CA GLY A 130 25.35 -13.99 31.76
C GLY A 130 24.52 -12.72 31.59
N VAL A 131 24.74 -11.67 32.39
CA VAL A 131 24.11 -10.35 32.16
C VAL A 131 24.78 -9.66 30.97
N ARG A 132 23.97 -9.28 29.97
CA ARG A 132 24.46 -8.77 28.69
C ARG A 132 23.89 -7.40 28.28
N ILE A 133 23.29 -6.59 29.15
CA ILE A 133 22.69 -5.30 28.71
C ILE A 133 23.73 -4.27 28.23
N ALA A 134 23.32 -3.33 27.37
CA ALA A 134 24.17 -2.22 26.93
C ALA A 134 24.20 -1.07 27.96
N GLN A 135 23.01 -0.61 28.35
CA GLN A 135 22.86 0.55 29.24
C GLN A 135 21.67 0.34 30.19
N ILE A 136 21.82 0.83 31.43
CA ILE A 136 20.72 0.90 32.38
C ILE A 136 20.67 2.27 33.05
N LEU A 137 19.45 2.77 33.22
CA LEU A 137 19.16 4.00 33.97
C LEU A 137 18.27 3.67 35.16
N TYR A 138 18.77 3.94 36.37
CA TYR A 138 17.99 3.89 37.59
C TYR A 138 17.41 5.28 37.87
N ILE A 139 16.09 5.41 37.92
CA ILE A 139 15.37 6.62 38.32
C ILE A 139 14.77 6.36 39.70
N ILE A 140 15.31 7.00 40.73
CA ILE A 140 14.89 6.81 42.12
C ILE A 140 14.23 8.09 42.60
N ASP A 141 12.91 8.07 42.72
CA ASP A 141 12.07 9.19 43.16
C ASP A 141 11.58 8.93 44.58
N THR A 142 12.35 9.39 45.58
CA THR A 142 12.07 9.08 46.98
C THR A 142 11.96 10.30 47.87
N CYS A 143 11.04 10.25 48.83
CA CYS A 143 11.02 11.17 49.95
C CYS A 143 12.17 10.81 50.91
N CYS A 144 13.03 11.75 51.27
CA CYS A 144 14.15 11.49 52.17
C CYS A 144 14.01 12.36 53.42
N SER A 145 14.00 11.71 54.58
CA SER A 145 13.55 12.36 55.81
C SER A 145 14.55 13.38 56.41
N GLN A 146 15.76 13.49 55.87
CA GLN A 146 16.87 14.28 56.43
C GLN A 146 17.83 14.93 55.43
N MET A 147 17.60 14.87 54.11
CA MET A 147 18.64 15.24 53.13
C MET A 147 18.62 16.71 52.67
N GLY A 148 19.81 17.32 52.60
CA GLY A 148 20.09 18.51 51.77
C GLY A 148 20.81 18.15 50.46
N ALA A 149 20.95 19.09 49.52
CA ALA A 149 21.51 18.88 48.17
C ALA A 149 22.89 18.16 48.10
N VAL A 150 23.76 18.37 49.11
CA VAL A 150 25.09 17.73 49.21
C VAL A 150 24.97 16.21 49.46
N GLU A 151 23.85 15.75 50.03
CA GLU A 151 23.62 14.34 50.37
C GLU A 151 22.94 13.57 49.24
N VAL A 152 22.07 14.20 48.44
CA VAL A 152 21.49 13.62 47.20
C VAL A 152 22.59 13.23 46.22
N THR A 153 23.64 14.05 46.12
CA THR A 153 24.83 13.76 45.29
C THR A 153 25.58 12.53 45.79
N LYS A 154 25.76 12.38 47.12
CA LYS A 154 26.40 11.20 47.72
C LYS A 154 25.57 9.94 47.55
N PHE A 155 24.25 10.05 47.67
CA PHE A 155 23.31 8.97 47.39
C PHE A 155 23.44 8.49 45.93
N ALA A 156 23.36 9.40 44.97
CA ALA A 156 23.43 9.07 43.55
C ALA A 156 24.79 8.47 43.16
N ALA A 157 25.90 8.95 43.76
CA ALA A 157 27.24 8.40 43.55
C ALA A 157 27.43 7.03 44.23
N GLY A 158 26.96 6.88 45.47
CA GLY A 158 27.07 5.63 46.25
C GLY A 158 26.26 4.49 45.64
N SER A 159 25.08 4.79 45.08
CA SER A 159 24.18 3.79 44.48
C SER A 159 24.83 2.99 43.34
N ILE A 160 25.77 3.59 42.61
CA ILE A 160 26.47 2.95 41.48
C ILE A 160 27.93 2.61 41.77
N GLY A 161 28.47 3.03 42.92
CA GLY A 161 29.89 2.86 43.27
C GLY A 161 30.35 1.41 43.44
N ILE A 162 29.41 0.46 43.58
CA ILE A 162 29.69 -0.99 43.70
C ILE A 162 29.80 -1.68 42.33
N TYR A 163 29.33 -1.06 41.25
CA TYR A 163 29.53 -1.60 39.92
C TYR A 163 31.01 -1.56 39.55
N ARG A 164 31.58 -2.72 39.22
CA ARG A 164 32.98 -2.85 38.82
C ARG A 164 33.04 -3.14 37.32
N SER A 165 33.25 -2.10 36.52
CA SER A 165 33.48 -2.25 35.09
C SER A 165 34.67 -3.19 34.84
N SER A 166 34.52 -4.12 33.91
CA SER A 166 35.57 -5.06 33.50
C SER A 166 35.70 -5.05 31.97
N LYS A 167 36.84 -5.49 31.42
CA LYS A 167 37.03 -5.56 29.97
C LYS A 167 36.00 -6.44 29.24
N GLU A 168 35.34 -7.36 29.96
CA GLU A 168 34.32 -8.28 29.43
C GLU A 168 32.87 -7.81 29.66
N LYS A 169 32.62 -6.90 30.62
CA LYS A 169 31.30 -6.34 30.94
C LYS A 169 31.38 -4.82 30.94
N ASN A 170 30.96 -4.21 29.83
CA ASN A 170 31.04 -2.76 29.61
C ASN A 170 29.65 -2.09 29.61
N ILE A 171 28.86 -2.33 30.66
CA ILE A 171 27.53 -1.73 30.84
C ILE A 171 27.68 -0.25 31.21
N ALA A 172 26.93 0.64 30.57
CA ALA A 172 26.80 2.03 31.00
C ALA A 172 25.68 2.14 32.06
N VAL A 173 26.02 2.56 33.28
CA VAL A 173 25.10 2.63 34.41
C VAL A 173 24.85 4.09 34.77
N HIS A 174 23.62 4.54 34.59
CA HIS A 174 23.16 5.88 34.89
C HIS A 174 22.23 5.89 36.09
N THR A 175 22.21 6.98 36.84
CA THR A 175 21.26 7.19 37.93
C THR A 175 20.72 8.60 37.90
N ILE A 176 19.40 8.74 37.97
CA ILE A 176 18.70 9.99 38.30
C ILE A 176 18.10 9.80 39.68
N ALA A 177 18.58 10.58 40.64
CA ALA A 177 18.08 10.64 42.00
C ALA A 177 17.21 11.88 42.16
N ALA A 178 15.98 11.73 42.60
CA ALA A 178 15.07 12.82 42.90
C ALA A 178 14.63 12.72 44.37
N CYS A 179 14.98 13.72 45.19
CA CYS A 179 14.76 13.66 46.63
C CYS A 179 13.95 14.86 47.15
N ARG A 180 12.96 14.57 48.01
CA ARG A 180 12.04 15.55 48.60
C ARG A 180 12.25 15.67 50.11
N ALA A 181 12.09 16.87 50.68
CA ALA A 181 12.10 17.09 52.12
C ALA A 181 10.78 16.60 52.77
N LYS A 182 10.88 15.93 53.94
CA LYS A 182 9.76 15.24 54.61
C LYS A 182 8.55 16.10 54.96
N GLN A 183 8.74 17.41 55.15
CA GLN A 183 7.74 18.30 55.77
C GLN A 183 6.84 19.04 54.78
N GLU A 184 7.09 18.93 53.47
CA GLU A 184 6.41 19.71 52.42
C GLU A 184 5.81 18.83 51.31
N ALA A 185 5.49 17.57 51.63
CA ALA A 185 5.03 16.59 50.65
C ALA A 185 3.64 16.93 50.08
N LYS A 186 3.61 17.60 48.92
CA LYS A 186 2.58 17.37 47.92
C LYS A 186 3.07 16.32 46.92
N GLU A 187 2.11 15.50 46.54
CA GLU A 187 2.28 14.26 45.79
C GLU A 187 2.66 14.51 44.31
N SER A 188 3.46 13.63 43.70
CA SER A 188 3.76 13.57 42.25
C SER A 188 4.52 14.74 41.57
N VAL A 189 5.41 15.45 42.29
CA VAL A 189 6.17 16.59 41.72
C VAL A 189 7.13 16.16 40.60
N PHE A 190 8.08 15.25 40.87
CA PHE A 190 9.09 14.85 39.89
C PHE A 190 8.49 14.15 38.67
N SER A 191 7.62 13.15 38.87
CA SER A 191 6.97 12.40 37.79
C SER A 191 6.23 13.32 36.82
N THR A 192 5.49 14.31 37.34
CA THR A 192 4.76 15.31 36.54
C THR A 192 5.71 16.22 35.76
N VAL A 193 6.73 16.78 36.43
CA VAL A 193 7.69 17.70 35.80
C VAL A 193 8.53 16.97 34.75
N LEU A 194 8.98 15.75 35.05
CA LEU A 194 9.74 14.91 34.13
C LEU A 194 8.95 14.63 32.85
N ALA A 195 7.67 14.25 32.97
CA ALA A 195 6.80 14.03 31.81
C ALA A 195 6.64 15.30 30.95
N ALA A 196 6.44 16.45 31.59
CA ALA A 196 6.31 17.73 30.88
C ALA A 196 7.62 18.14 30.17
N VAL A 197 8.77 18.01 30.84
CA VAL A 197 10.09 18.32 30.28
C VAL A 197 10.39 17.42 29.07
N LEU A 198 10.18 16.11 29.19
CA LEU A 198 10.44 15.18 28.10
C LEU A 198 9.54 15.45 26.88
N LYS A 199 8.27 15.81 27.11
CA LYS A 199 7.37 16.21 26.03
C LYS A 199 7.87 17.44 25.26
N ASP A 200 8.39 18.45 25.96
CA ASP A 200 8.96 19.65 25.33
C ASP A 200 10.21 19.31 24.51
N PHE A 201 11.10 18.45 25.04
CA PHE A 201 12.30 18.03 24.31
C PHE A 201 11.97 17.25 23.04
N CYS A 202 10.96 16.37 23.06
CA CYS A 202 10.52 15.64 21.87
C CYS A 202 10.03 16.58 20.75
N GLN A 203 9.55 17.78 21.08
CA GLN A 203 9.10 18.77 20.09
C GLN A 203 10.24 19.63 19.53
N GLN A 204 11.32 19.80 20.29
CA GLN A 204 12.35 20.81 20.02
C GLN A 204 13.71 20.24 19.61
N SER A 205 14.01 18.99 20.01
CA SER A 205 15.34 18.42 19.83
C SER A 205 15.60 17.97 18.39
N ARG A 206 16.81 18.24 17.90
CA ARG A 206 17.32 17.77 16.60
C ARG A 206 18.24 16.56 16.72
N ASN A 207 18.62 16.19 17.96
CA ASN A 207 19.51 15.06 18.23
C ASN A 207 18.71 13.75 18.21
N ARG A 208 19.37 12.61 17.99
CA ARG A 208 18.68 11.30 18.01
C ARG A 208 18.28 10.87 19.42
N TYR A 209 19.04 11.28 20.43
CA TYR A 209 18.83 10.96 21.84
C TYR A 209 19.00 12.22 22.71
N ILE A 210 18.23 12.33 23.78
CA ILE A 210 18.29 13.42 24.76
C ILE A 210 19.22 12.99 25.90
N SER A 211 20.12 13.88 26.33
CA SER A 211 21.03 13.60 27.43
C SER A 211 20.28 13.59 28.77
N PRO A 212 20.49 12.58 29.65
CA PRO A 212 19.95 12.59 31.02
C PRO A 212 20.32 13.85 31.80
N GLY A 213 21.53 14.40 31.60
CA GLY A 213 21.97 15.63 32.26
C GLY A 213 21.19 16.88 31.81
N GLU A 214 20.84 16.96 30.52
CA GLU A 214 20.00 18.06 29.98
C GLU A 214 18.57 17.98 30.54
N ILE A 215 18.04 16.76 30.66
CA ILE A 215 16.72 16.53 31.27
C ILE A 215 16.73 16.96 32.72
N VAL A 216 17.73 16.54 33.51
CA VAL A 216 17.84 16.92 34.92
C VAL A 216 17.99 18.44 35.09
N GLY A 217 18.79 19.09 34.25
CA GLY A 217 18.89 20.55 34.23
C GLY A 217 17.54 21.23 34.04
N LYS A 218 16.75 20.78 33.05
CA LYS A 218 15.42 21.32 32.78
C LYS A 218 14.37 20.96 33.82
N VAL A 219 14.47 19.79 34.44
CA VAL A 219 13.60 19.40 35.55
C VAL A 219 13.84 20.34 36.73
N ASN A 220 15.10 20.56 37.13
CA ASN A 220 15.43 21.49 38.22
C ASN A 220 14.99 22.94 37.91
N GLU A 221 15.04 23.39 36.65
CA GLU A 221 14.50 24.70 36.26
C GLU A 221 12.97 24.82 36.40
N LYS A 222 12.23 23.71 36.27
CA LYS A 222 10.76 23.70 36.24
C LYS A 222 10.10 23.26 37.55
N ILE A 223 10.87 22.73 38.50
CA ILE A 223 10.38 22.43 39.84
C ILE A 223 10.02 23.77 40.51
N PRO A 224 8.77 23.94 41.00
CA PRO A 224 8.37 25.18 41.64
C PRO A 224 9.15 25.45 42.93
N ASP A 225 9.55 26.70 43.17
CA ASP A 225 10.19 27.13 44.43
C ASP A 225 9.33 26.82 45.67
N SER A 226 8.01 26.72 45.50
CA SER A 226 7.05 26.39 46.56
C SER A 226 6.99 24.90 46.92
N MET A 227 7.70 24.04 46.17
CA MET A 227 7.76 22.58 46.36
C MET A 227 9.17 22.07 46.02
N PRO A 228 10.19 22.41 46.82
CA PRO A 228 11.58 22.13 46.50
C PRO A 228 11.83 20.62 46.41
N GLN A 229 12.43 20.20 45.29
CA GLN A 229 12.90 18.84 45.05
C GLN A 229 14.23 18.92 44.30
N ASP A 230 15.25 18.27 44.85
CA ASP A 230 16.58 18.23 44.24
C ASP A 230 16.70 17.00 43.34
N VAL A 231 17.09 17.21 42.08
CA VAL A 231 17.32 16.14 41.10
C VAL A 231 18.77 16.14 40.63
N VAL A 232 19.44 14.97 40.71
CA VAL A 232 20.85 14.81 40.33
C VAL A 232 21.01 13.63 39.38
N HIS A 233 21.84 13.79 38.35
CA HIS A 233 22.24 12.73 37.42
C HIS A 233 23.70 12.31 37.67
N ASN A 234 23.96 11.00 37.70
CA ASN A 234 25.30 10.40 37.78
C ASN A 234 25.48 9.28 36.74
N LEU A 235 26.75 8.95 36.45
CA LEU A 235 27.16 7.94 35.47
C LEU A 235 28.40 7.17 35.97
N THR A 236 28.41 5.85 35.75
CA THR A 236 29.60 4.99 35.86
C THR A 236 29.60 3.93 34.74
N GLY A 237 30.77 3.39 34.38
CA GLY A 237 30.91 2.39 33.30
C GLY A 237 31.39 2.99 31.97
N SER A 238 30.96 2.42 30.85
CA SER A 238 31.38 2.88 29.51
C SER A 238 30.94 4.32 29.24
N GLU A 239 31.86 5.17 28.76
CA GLU A 239 31.51 6.46 28.14
C GLU A 239 30.86 6.22 26.76
N THR A 240 29.60 5.81 26.74
CA THR A 240 28.79 5.75 25.52
C THR A 240 27.69 6.80 25.59
N VAL A 241 27.27 7.30 24.43
CA VAL A 241 26.13 8.22 24.33
C VAL A 241 24.91 7.56 24.95
N ALA A 242 24.28 8.20 25.94
CA ALA A 242 23.07 7.69 26.59
C ALA A 242 21.92 7.57 25.58
N LYS A 243 21.30 6.38 25.52
CA LYS A 243 20.23 6.05 24.57
C LYS A 243 18.85 5.92 25.20
N PHE A 244 18.68 6.31 26.46
CA PHE A 244 17.43 6.14 27.21
C PHE A 244 16.26 6.97 26.65
N PHE A 245 16.54 8.12 26.04
CA PHE A 245 15.50 9.05 25.60
C PHE A 245 15.60 9.33 24.11
N PRO A 246 15.10 8.45 23.23
CA PRO A 246 15.09 8.70 21.79
C PRO A 246 14.15 9.86 21.45
N VAL A 247 14.64 10.85 20.69
CA VAL A 247 13.86 12.04 20.24
C VAL A 247 12.79 11.67 19.22
N ILE A 248 12.91 10.49 18.59
CA ILE A 248 11.88 9.90 17.76
C ILE A 248 11.25 8.78 18.58
N PRO A 249 10.14 9.04 19.30
CA PRO A 249 9.23 8.01 19.75
C PRO A 249 9.07 6.93 18.68
N LYS A 250 9.24 5.64 19.02
CA LYS A 250 8.81 4.56 18.11
C LYS A 250 7.32 4.72 17.70
N THR A 251 6.56 5.49 18.48
CA THR A 251 5.14 5.82 18.29
C THR A 251 4.85 7.06 17.43
N ILE A 252 5.83 7.92 17.13
CA ILE A 252 5.68 9.03 16.17
C ILE A 252 6.64 8.81 15.00
N ARG A 253 6.46 7.68 14.28
CA ARG A 253 6.99 7.62 12.93
C ARG A 253 6.08 8.46 12.04
N ASN A 254 6.63 9.39 11.28
CA ASN A 254 5.84 10.16 10.31
C ASN A 254 5.48 9.29 9.10
N TRP A 255 4.55 9.78 8.26
CA TRP A 255 4.21 9.10 7.01
C TRP A 255 5.44 8.84 6.12
N GLU A 256 6.37 9.78 6.03
CA GLU A 256 7.54 9.69 5.15
C GLU A 256 8.46 8.51 5.51
N GLU A 257 8.59 8.20 6.81
CA GLU A 257 9.37 7.08 7.32
C GLU A 257 8.66 5.75 7.12
N LYS A 258 7.34 5.70 7.34
CA LYS A 258 6.56 4.45 7.31
C LYS A 258 6.01 4.09 5.93
N ARG A 259 5.90 5.05 4.99
CA ARG A 259 5.19 4.84 3.73
C ARG A 259 5.71 3.65 2.93
N LEU A 260 7.04 3.45 2.87
CA LEU A 260 7.62 2.38 2.06
C LEU A 260 7.33 1.00 2.66
N GLU A 261 7.48 0.88 3.99
CA GLU A 261 7.16 -0.33 4.76
C GLU A 261 5.68 -0.70 4.60
N LEU A 262 4.78 0.24 4.85
CA LEU A 262 3.33 0.02 4.74
C LEU A 262 2.88 -0.25 3.31
N THR A 263 3.53 0.37 2.32
CA THR A 263 3.25 0.10 0.90
C THR A 263 3.68 -1.32 0.52
N GLU A 264 4.82 -1.79 1.03
CA GLU A 264 5.29 -3.16 0.77
C GLU A 264 4.43 -4.20 1.49
N GLU A 265 3.92 -3.93 2.70
CA GLU A 265 2.93 -4.77 3.37
C GLU A 265 1.67 -4.94 2.51
N LEU A 266 1.10 -3.83 2.02
CA LEU A 266 -0.09 -3.88 1.16
C LEU A 266 0.18 -4.64 -0.14
N LEU A 267 1.36 -4.42 -0.75
CA LEU A 267 1.79 -5.15 -1.94
C LEU A 267 1.81 -6.67 -1.68
N ASN A 268 2.40 -7.09 -0.57
CA ASN A 268 2.47 -8.50 -0.18
C ASN A 268 1.09 -9.10 0.05
N GLU A 269 0.15 -8.35 0.60
CA GLU A 269 -1.23 -8.79 0.73
C GLU A 269 -1.88 -8.97 -0.66
N PHE A 270 -1.69 -7.99 -1.56
CA PHE A 270 -2.24 -8.07 -2.90
C PHE A 270 -1.67 -9.23 -3.73
N LYS A 271 -0.39 -9.58 -3.54
CA LYS A 271 0.27 -10.70 -4.20
C LYS A 271 -0.42 -12.05 -3.96
N LYS A 272 -1.01 -12.26 -2.78
CA LYS A 272 -1.71 -13.52 -2.44
C LYS A 272 -2.82 -13.86 -3.44
N HIS A 273 -3.45 -12.84 -4.00
CA HIS A 273 -4.47 -12.95 -5.05
C HIS A 273 -4.17 -12.00 -6.22
N LEU A 274 -2.93 -12.01 -6.71
CA LEU A 274 -2.40 -11.05 -7.67
C LEU A 274 -3.33 -10.82 -8.87
N SER A 275 -3.80 -11.90 -9.52
CA SER A 275 -4.68 -11.78 -10.70
C SER A 275 -5.99 -11.05 -10.42
N LYS A 276 -6.61 -11.29 -9.25
CA LYS A 276 -7.84 -10.62 -8.83
C LYS A 276 -7.59 -9.18 -8.40
N ASN A 277 -6.54 -8.96 -7.61
CA ASN A 277 -6.22 -7.62 -7.10
C ASN A 277 -5.75 -6.69 -8.22
N LEU A 278 -4.98 -7.17 -9.20
CA LEU A 278 -4.69 -6.40 -10.42
C LEU A 278 -5.98 -5.96 -11.11
N LEU A 279 -6.95 -6.86 -11.22
CA LEU A 279 -8.28 -6.55 -11.74
C LEU A 279 -8.93 -5.40 -10.92
N PHE A 280 -9.04 -5.54 -9.60
CA PHE A 280 -9.73 -4.55 -8.76
C PHE A 280 -9.03 -3.20 -8.75
N ILE A 281 -7.70 -3.17 -8.63
CA ILE A 281 -6.91 -1.94 -8.62
C ILE A 281 -7.05 -1.21 -9.95
N ASN A 282 -7.01 -1.94 -11.05
CA ASN A 282 -7.22 -1.32 -12.34
C ASN A 282 -8.61 -0.70 -12.49
N SER A 283 -9.67 -1.38 -12.01
CA SER A 283 -11.01 -0.77 -11.99
C SER A 283 -11.10 0.48 -11.11
N PHE A 284 -10.34 0.52 -10.01
CA PHE A 284 -10.20 1.72 -9.18
C PHE A 284 -9.52 2.85 -9.96
N LEU A 285 -8.40 2.57 -10.63
CA LEU A 285 -7.67 3.56 -11.42
C LEU A 285 -8.51 4.13 -12.56
N LEU A 286 -9.29 3.29 -13.26
CA LEU A 286 -10.24 3.73 -14.30
C LEU A 286 -11.31 4.69 -13.77
N ASN A 287 -11.79 4.45 -12.56
CA ASN A 287 -12.86 5.26 -11.96
C ASN A 287 -12.33 6.55 -11.32
N SER A 288 -11.12 6.48 -10.76
CA SER A 288 -10.46 7.61 -10.16
C SER A 288 -9.87 8.52 -11.23
N LYS A 289 -9.87 9.84 -11.05
CA LYS A 289 -9.22 10.79 -11.99
C LYS A 289 -7.67 10.64 -12.04
N PHE A 290 -7.11 9.51 -11.61
CA PHE A 290 -5.68 9.22 -11.44
C PHE A 290 -5.10 8.37 -12.59
N LEU A 291 -5.64 8.51 -13.81
CA LEU A 291 -5.16 7.76 -14.97
C LEU A 291 -3.77 8.22 -15.39
N GLU A 292 -2.80 7.30 -15.35
CA GLU A 292 -1.61 7.35 -16.19
C GLU A 292 -1.40 6.00 -16.91
N GLU A 293 -1.45 4.85 -16.24
CA GLU A 293 -1.18 3.52 -16.86
C GLU A 293 -1.97 2.38 -16.19
N PHE A 294 -2.33 1.32 -16.94
CA PHE A 294 -2.95 0.09 -16.42
C PHE A 294 -1.88 -0.89 -15.92
N ILE A 295 -2.12 -1.53 -14.78
CA ILE A 295 -1.14 -2.41 -14.12
C ILE A 295 -1.25 -3.83 -14.66
N LEU A 296 -0.18 -4.33 -15.25
CA LEU A 296 -0.10 -5.63 -15.92
C LEU A 296 0.57 -6.71 -15.09
N ASP A 297 1.47 -6.33 -14.18
CA ASP A 297 2.29 -7.25 -13.39
C ASP A 297 2.60 -6.72 -11.98
N ASP A 298 3.40 -7.50 -11.25
CA ASP A 298 3.82 -7.16 -9.89
C ASP A 298 4.75 -5.93 -9.82
N LEU A 299 5.61 -5.75 -10.82
CA LEU A 299 6.58 -4.67 -10.85
C LEU A 299 5.87 -3.32 -11.02
N GLU A 300 4.92 -3.27 -11.95
CA GLU A 300 4.04 -2.13 -12.17
C GLU A 300 3.14 -1.88 -10.97
N LEU A 301 2.63 -2.94 -10.33
CA LEU A 301 1.82 -2.82 -9.12
C LEU A 301 2.60 -2.11 -8.02
N LYS A 302 3.84 -2.54 -7.78
CA LYS A 302 4.73 -1.90 -6.82
C LYS A 302 4.98 -0.43 -7.15
N LYS A 303 5.24 -0.09 -8.42
CA LYS A 303 5.42 1.31 -8.85
C LYS A 303 4.16 2.13 -8.58
N GLN A 304 2.98 1.59 -8.88
CA GLN A 304 1.73 2.31 -8.73
C GLN A 304 1.32 2.52 -7.27
N LEU A 305 1.50 1.51 -6.41
CA LEU A 305 1.26 1.69 -4.98
C LEU A 305 2.19 2.75 -4.38
N LYS A 306 3.46 2.82 -4.83
CA LYS A 306 4.38 3.91 -4.45
C LYS A 306 3.92 5.28 -4.96
N LYS A 307 3.38 5.36 -6.18
CA LYS A 307 2.79 6.62 -6.68
C LYS A 307 1.61 7.06 -5.81
N LEU A 308 0.69 6.14 -5.47
CA LEU A 308 -0.45 6.41 -4.59
C LEU A 308 0.00 6.78 -3.17
N SER A 309 1.05 6.14 -2.66
CA SER A 309 1.62 6.45 -1.35
C SER A 309 2.23 7.85 -1.27
N ASN A 310 2.60 8.46 -2.40
CA ASN A 310 3.15 9.82 -2.44
C ASN A 310 2.08 10.89 -2.64
N LYS A 311 0.84 10.51 -2.99
CA LYS A 311 -0.23 11.50 -3.16
C LYS A 311 -0.65 12.09 -1.80
N PRO A 312 -1.02 13.38 -1.77
CA PRO A 312 -1.52 14.02 -0.55
C PRO A 312 -2.93 13.50 -0.20
N VAL A 313 -3.31 13.68 1.06
CA VAL A 313 -4.70 13.51 1.51
C VAL A 313 -5.48 14.75 1.08
N ILE A 314 -6.58 14.55 0.34
CA ILE A 314 -7.42 15.64 -0.15
C ILE A 314 -8.81 15.44 0.43
N GLU A 315 -9.32 16.43 1.17
CA GLU A 315 -10.65 16.39 1.80
C GLU A 315 -10.90 15.09 2.59
N GLY A 316 -9.93 14.61 3.37
CA GLY A 316 -10.09 13.35 4.11
C GLY A 316 -9.77 12.08 3.33
N ILE A 317 -9.56 12.17 2.02
CA ILE A 317 -9.36 11.01 1.15
C ILE A 317 -7.88 10.76 0.94
N CYS A 318 -7.36 9.67 1.50
CA CYS A 318 -6.04 9.13 1.20
C CYS A 318 -6.12 8.15 0.00
N PRO A 319 -5.47 8.43 -1.14
CA PRO A 319 -5.61 7.59 -2.34
C PRO A 319 -5.15 6.13 -2.15
N LEU A 320 -4.11 5.91 -1.35
CA LEU A 320 -3.63 4.55 -1.05
C LEU A 320 -4.65 3.76 -0.23
N ILE A 321 -5.25 4.39 0.79
CA ILE A 321 -6.30 3.76 1.61
C ILE A 321 -7.54 3.52 0.74
N ALA A 322 -7.96 4.49 -0.08
CA ALA A 322 -9.09 4.32 -0.99
C ALA A 322 -8.89 3.16 -1.98
N CYS A 323 -7.68 2.99 -2.52
CA CYS A 323 -7.32 1.86 -3.36
C CYS A 323 -7.44 0.52 -2.61
N SER A 324 -6.93 0.47 -1.37
CA SER A 324 -7.05 -0.73 -0.52
C SER A 324 -8.49 -1.08 -0.21
N ASP A 325 -9.33 -0.09 0.09
CA ASP A 325 -10.73 -0.29 0.46
C ASP A 325 -11.58 -0.71 -0.75
N TRP A 326 -11.24 -0.18 -1.93
CA TRP A 326 -11.82 -0.64 -3.18
C TRP A 326 -11.58 -2.13 -3.40
N CYS A 327 -10.35 -2.60 -3.19
CA CYS A 327 -10.02 -4.03 -3.34
C CYS A 327 -10.69 -4.89 -2.27
N ARG A 328 -10.65 -4.45 -1.01
CA ARG A 328 -11.31 -5.12 0.13
C ARG A 328 -12.80 -5.33 -0.13
N THR A 329 -13.50 -4.29 -0.57
CA THR A 329 -14.95 -4.35 -0.86
C THR A 329 -15.26 -5.36 -1.98
N ARG A 330 -14.39 -5.49 -2.99
CA ARG A 330 -14.56 -6.47 -4.08
C ARG A 330 -14.32 -7.90 -3.60
N LEU A 331 -13.28 -8.11 -2.81
CA LEU A 331 -13.03 -9.40 -2.19
C LEU A 331 -14.22 -9.83 -1.34
N LEU A 332 -14.80 -8.91 -0.57
CA LEU A 332 -16.00 -9.17 0.25
C LEU A 332 -17.24 -9.54 -0.58
N GLU A 333 -17.44 -8.93 -1.74
CA GLU A 333 -18.53 -9.28 -2.66
C GLU A 333 -18.37 -10.68 -3.27
N GLU A 334 -17.12 -11.12 -3.53
CA GLU A 334 -16.83 -12.44 -4.11
C GLU A 334 -16.77 -13.56 -3.07
N ASP A 335 -16.08 -13.34 -1.96
CA ASP A 335 -15.76 -14.34 -0.94
C ASP A 335 -15.64 -13.68 0.44
N ARG A 336 -16.71 -13.79 1.23
CA ARG A 336 -16.79 -13.19 2.57
C ARG A 336 -15.81 -13.79 3.59
N ILE A 337 -15.23 -14.96 3.32
CA ILE A 337 -14.34 -15.67 4.25
C ILE A 337 -12.87 -15.43 3.84
N ASN A 338 -12.61 -14.56 2.86
CA ASN A 338 -11.25 -14.32 2.40
C ASN A 338 -10.40 -13.62 3.49
N PRO A 339 -9.30 -14.24 3.97
CA PRO A 339 -8.49 -13.71 5.07
C PRO A 339 -7.78 -12.39 4.72
N SER A 340 -7.65 -12.06 3.43
CA SER A 340 -7.12 -10.76 2.99
C SER A 340 -8.06 -9.60 3.35
N ILE A 341 -9.35 -9.85 3.61
CA ILE A 341 -10.29 -8.80 4.04
C ILE A 341 -9.85 -8.25 5.40
N ASP A 342 -9.71 -9.12 6.41
CA ASP A 342 -9.29 -8.74 7.77
C ASP A 342 -7.87 -8.14 7.77
N ALA A 343 -6.98 -8.69 6.95
CA ALA A 343 -5.62 -8.18 6.81
C ALA A 343 -5.58 -6.75 6.24
N ILE A 344 -6.40 -6.46 5.22
CA ILE A 344 -6.51 -5.11 4.66
C ILE A 344 -7.14 -4.15 5.67
N GLU A 345 -8.17 -4.55 6.42
CA GLU A 345 -8.76 -3.70 7.48
C GLU A 345 -7.75 -3.36 8.57
N ALA A 346 -7.04 -4.36 9.08
CA ALA A 346 -5.98 -4.16 10.07
C ALA A 346 -4.85 -3.26 9.53
N TRP A 347 -4.52 -3.38 8.24
CA TRP A 347 -3.57 -2.50 7.57
C TRP A 347 -4.10 -1.05 7.48
N GLN A 348 -5.36 -0.84 7.09
CA GLN A 348 -5.99 0.48 7.02
C GLN A 348 -6.01 1.18 8.39
N SER A 349 -6.40 0.47 9.45
CA SER A 349 -6.41 0.99 10.82
C SER A 349 -5.01 1.35 11.35
N ARG A 350 -3.94 0.74 10.80
CA ARG A 350 -2.57 1.14 11.10
C ARG A 350 -2.15 2.37 10.29
N VAL A 351 -2.41 2.39 8.99
CA VAL A 351 -2.00 3.48 8.08
C VAL A 351 -2.67 4.80 8.45
N ILE A 352 -3.94 4.77 8.86
CA ILE A 352 -4.69 5.97 9.23
C ILE A 352 -4.02 6.75 10.38
N LYS A 353 -3.33 6.05 11.29
CA LYS A 353 -2.58 6.67 12.41
C LYS A 353 -1.38 7.49 11.95
N TYR A 354 -0.87 7.22 10.75
CA TYR A 354 0.29 7.89 10.16
C TYR A 354 -0.10 8.94 9.11
N ARG A 355 -1.33 8.90 8.60
CA ARG A 355 -1.83 9.80 7.55
C ARG A 355 -2.69 10.90 8.14
N GLU A 356 -2.04 12.00 8.48
CA GLU A 356 -2.70 13.21 8.96
C GLU A 356 -3.85 13.62 8.02
N ASN A 357 -4.97 14.03 8.63
CA ASN A 357 -6.20 14.44 7.95
C ASN A 357 -6.94 13.34 7.17
N ALA A 358 -6.48 12.09 7.14
CA ALA A 358 -7.23 11.02 6.51
C ALA A 358 -8.40 10.57 7.40
N ASP A 359 -9.55 10.33 6.79
CA ASP A 359 -10.78 9.91 7.48
C ASP A 359 -11.27 8.61 6.86
N LEU A 360 -11.20 7.52 7.64
CA LEU A 360 -11.51 6.19 7.15
C LEU A 360 -12.99 6.03 6.77
N ASP A 361 -13.91 6.58 7.57
CA ASP A 361 -15.34 6.50 7.30
C ASP A 361 -15.70 7.27 6.04
N LYS A 362 -15.09 8.45 5.87
CA LYS A 362 -15.26 9.26 4.66
C LYS A 362 -14.71 8.54 3.42
N ILE A 363 -13.54 7.91 3.52
CA ILE A 363 -12.94 7.13 2.43
C ILE A 363 -13.84 5.98 2.03
N GLN A 364 -14.32 5.18 2.99
CA GLN A 364 -15.18 4.03 2.74
C GLN A 364 -16.50 4.43 2.08
N ASN A 365 -17.10 5.54 2.54
CA ASN A 365 -18.33 6.04 1.93
C ASN A 365 -18.10 6.54 0.50
N GLU A 366 -17.00 7.25 0.24
CA GLU A 366 -16.66 7.72 -1.11
C GLU A 366 -16.39 6.55 -2.05
N VAL A 367 -15.60 5.55 -1.63
CA VAL A 367 -15.32 4.32 -2.40
C VAL A 367 -16.61 3.61 -2.79
N ARG A 368 -17.53 3.43 -1.84
CA ARG A 368 -18.83 2.81 -2.08
C ARG A 368 -19.66 3.59 -3.10
N GLN A 369 -19.80 4.90 -2.93
CA GLN A 369 -20.57 5.74 -3.86
C GLN A 369 -19.96 5.77 -5.26
N SER A 370 -18.64 5.92 -5.33
CA SER A 370 -17.86 5.90 -6.56
C SER A 370 -18.05 4.58 -7.31
N TRP A 371 -18.13 3.46 -6.61
CA TRP A 371 -18.41 2.18 -7.24
C TRP A 371 -19.83 2.06 -7.80
N GLU A 372 -20.85 2.45 -7.05
CA GLU A 372 -22.22 2.40 -7.54
C GLU A 372 -22.37 3.26 -8.80
N LYS A 373 -21.80 4.46 -8.81
CA LYS A 373 -21.74 5.33 -9.99
C LYS A 373 -21.02 4.66 -11.17
N PHE A 374 -19.89 4.00 -10.91
CA PHE A 374 -19.17 3.26 -11.94
C PHE A 374 -20.01 2.12 -12.53
N LYS A 375 -20.64 1.28 -11.69
CA LYS A 375 -21.54 0.20 -12.16
C LYS A 375 -22.69 0.73 -12.98
N GLU A 376 -23.38 1.76 -12.50
CA GLU A 376 -24.52 2.34 -13.21
C GLU A 376 -24.11 2.87 -14.58
N ARG A 377 -22.98 3.59 -14.64
CA ARG A 377 -22.46 4.15 -15.89
C ARG A 377 -22.08 3.04 -16.87
N ILE A 378 -21.30 2.06 -16.42
CA ILE A 378 -20.80 1.02 -17.31
C ILE A 378 -21.92 0.06 -17.78
N ASN A 379 -22.93 -0.22 -16.95
CA ASN A 379 -24.05 -1.08 -17.34
C ASN A 379 -25.01 -0.43 -18.35
N ARG A 380 -25.04 0.90 -18.44
CA ARG A 380 -25.93 1.64 -19.35
C ARG A 380 -25.29 1.95 -20.70
N GLU A 381 -23.99 1.71 -20.84
CA GLU A 381 -23.20 2.16 -21.98
C GLU A 381 -22.69 0.98 -22.81
N GLU A 382 -22.45 1.24 -24.08
CA GLU A 382 -21.70 0.31 -24.93
C GLU A 382 -20.21 0.54 -24.73
N LEU A 383 -19.51 -0.49 -24.25
CA LEU A 383 -18.06 -0.47 -24.13
C LEU A 383 -17.41 -0.98 -25.40
N ARG A 384 -16.35 -0.29 -25.82
CA ARG A 384 -15.50 -0.68 -26.94
C ARG A 384 -14.05 -0.78 -26.48
N LEU A 385 -13.42 -1.91 -26.71
CA LEU A 385 -11.99 -2.09 -26.51
C LEU A 385 -11.34 -1.93 -27.87
N GLN A 386 -10.79 -0.74 -28.10
CA GLN A 386 -10.07 -0.40 -29.30
C GLN A 386 -8.64 -0.93 -29.19
N ILE A 387 -8.18 -1.61 -30.22
CA ILE A 387 -6.87 -2.23 -30.34
C ILE A 387 -6.28 -1.73 -31.65
N GLU A 388 -5.17 -1.04 -31.59
CA GLU A 388 -4.49 -0.42 -32.71
C GLU A 388 -3.14 -1.11 -32.87
N ILE A 389 -2.93 -1.80 -33.99
CA ILE A 389 -1.65 -2.43 -34.34
C ILE A 389 -1.07 -1.67 -35.52
N GLU A 390 -0.14 -0.76 -35.23
CA GLU A 390 0.56 0.02 -36.25
C GLU A 390 1.88 -0.67 -36.63
N GLN A 391 2.28 -0.61 -37.89
CA GLN A 391 3.56 -1.14 -38.31
C GLN A 391 4.71 -0.21 -37.85
N ASP A 392 5.78 -0.79 -37.31
CA ASP A 392 6.98 -0.04 -36.91
C ASP A 392 7.76 0.38 -38.16
N LEU A 393 7.93 1.70 -38.32
CA LEU A 393 8.68 2.31 -39.41
C LEU A 393 10.03 2.77 -38.88
N ASP A 394 11.10 2.62 -39.67
CA ASP A 394 12.42 3.17 -39.36
C ASP A 394 12.40 4.71 -39.35
N LYS A 395 11.97 5.29 -38.23
CA LYS A 395 11.96 6.74 -37.99
C LYS A 395 13.36 7.30 -37.71
N ASP A 396 14.27 6.47 -37.20
CA ASP A 396 15.60 6.92 -36.79
C ASP A 396 16.54 7.16 -37.98
N ASN A 397 16.40 6.39 -39.07
CA ASN A 397 17.18 6.59 -40.30
C ASN A 397 16.38 7.21 -41.44
N ASN A 398 15.10 7.54 -41.23
CA ASN A 398 14.20 8.15 -42.24
C ASN A 398 14.12 7.33 -43.55
N THR A 399 14.38 6.02 -43.48
CA THR A 399 14.47 5.16 -44.67
C THR A 399 13.11 4.72 -45.19
N GLY A 400 12.05 4.89 -44.38
CA GLY A 400 10.72 4.34 -44.68
C GLY A 400 10.70 2.81 -44.75
N ARG A 401 11.77 2.13 -44.31
CA ARG A 401 11.82 0.67 -44.32
C ARG A 401 10.90 0.12 -43.23
N VAL A 402 10.07 -0.81 -43.67
CA VAL A 402 9.14 -1.56 -42.85
C VAL A 402 9.93 -2.54 -41.98
N PHE A 403 9.80 -2.44 -40.65
CA PHE A 403 10.31 -3.47 -39.75
C PHE A 403 9.27 -4.60 -39.58
N ASN A 404 9.76 -5.79 -39.24
CA ASN A 404 8.94 -6.91 -38.76
C ASN A 404 8.43 -6.70 -37.32
N SER A 405 8.34 -5.44 -36.86
CA SER A 405 7.81 -5.08 -35.56
C SER A 405 6.58 -4.19 -35.73
N PHE A 406 5.68 -4.26 -34.76
CA PHE A 406 4.42 -3.54 -34.73
C PHE A 406 4.25 -2.88 -33.36
N HIS A 407 3.66 -1.69 -33.33
CA HIS A 407 3.27 -1.01 -32.10
C HIS A 407 1.82 -1.30 -31.78
N LEU A 408 1.58 -1.86 -30.61
CA LEU A 408 0.24 -2.06 -30.09
C LEU A 408 -0.16 -0.87 -29.20
N ARG A 409 -1.32 -0.26 -29.49
CA ARG A 409 -2.05 0.59 -28.56
C ARG A 409 -3.40 -0.04 -28.27
N MET A 410 -3.85 0.07 -27.03
CA MET A 410 -5.10 -0.57 -26.63
C MET A 410 -5.85 0.31 -25.65
N ASN A 411 -7.05 0.75 -26.02
CA ASN A 411 -7.83 1.72 -25.26
C ASN A 411 -9.25 1.21 -25.04
N LEU A 412 -9.75 1.33 -23.81
CA LEU A 412 -11.15 1.09 -23.48
C LEU A 412 -11.92 2.39 -23.59
N TRP A 413 -13.02 2.36 -24.34
CA TRP A 413 -13.89 3.49 -24.63
C TRP A 413 -15.31 3.23 -24.16
N ILE A 414 -15.99 4.32 -23.82
CA ILE A 414 -17.44 4.36 -23.61
C ILE A 414 -18.04 5.16 -24.76
N LYS A 415 -19.06 4.63 -25.42
CA LYS A 415 -19.70 5.25 -26.59
C LYS A 415 -20.14 6.70 -26.37
N SER A 416 -20.63 7.05 -25.17
CA SER A 416 -21.06 8.42 -24.87
C SER A 416 -19.93 9.44 -24.71
N GLN A 417 -18.66 9.02 -24.75
CA GLN A 417 -17.52 9.89 -24.46
C GLN A 417 -16.47 9.92 -25.56
N HIS A 418 -15.91 11.10 -25.79
CA HIS A 418 -14.80 11.35 -26.72
C HIS A 418 -13.42 11.21 -26.06
N ARG A 419 -13.31 10.51 -24.92
CA ARG A 419 -12.04 10.20 -24.27
C ARG A 419 -12.00 8.73 -23.83
N PRO A 420 -10.84 8.07 -23.90
CA PRO A 420 -10.72 6.70 -23.43
C PRO A 420 -10.93 6.67 -21.93
N LEU A 421 -11.66 5.66 -21.47
CA LEU A 421 -11.84 5.35 -20.05
C LEU A 421 -10.57 4.74 -19.46
N GLY A 422 -9.78 4.04 -20.28
CA GLY A 422 -8.54 3.39 -19.86
C GLY A 422 -7.63 3.04 -21.02
N ARG A 423 -6.34 2.88 -20.74
CA ARG A 423 -5.30 2.50 -21.70
C ARG A 423 -4.56 1.27 -21.18
N PHE A 424 -4.51 0.22 -22.00
CA PHE A 424 -4.00 -1.13 -21.68
C PHE A 424 -2.66 -1.44 -22.34
N ALA A 425 -2.31 -0.70 -23.40
CA ALA A 425 -1.02 -0.76 -24.07
C ALA A 425 -0.74 0.62 -24.71
N GLU A 426 0.52 1.07 -24.65
CA GLU A 426 0.99 2.28 -25.32
C GLU A 426 2.37 2.02 -25.93
N ASN A 427 2.40 1.76 -27.24
CA ASN A 427 3.61 1.48 -28.00
C ASN A 427 4.34 0.18 -27.56
N GLU A 428 3.58 -0.84 -27.18
CA GLU A 428 4.14 -2.18 -26.94
C GLU A 428 4.64 -2.75 -28.28
N LYS A 429 5.93 -3.06 -28.36
CA LYS A 429 6.52 -3.65 -29.57
C LYS A 429 6.18 -5.14 -29.63
N ILE A 430 5.53 -5.53 -30.71
CA ILE A 430 5.30 -6.92 -31.08
C ILE A 430 6.19 -7.21 -32.28
N GLU A 431 7.17 -8.10 -32.11
CA GLU A 431 7.90 -8.65 -33.25
C GLU A 431 6.99 -9.69 -33.92
N LEU A 432 6.45 -9.31 -35.07
CA LEU A 432 5.82 -10.27 -35.98
C LEU A 432 6.94 -10.81 -36.86
N ASN A 433 7.49 -11.97 -36.50
CA ASN A 433 8.13 -12.82 -37.50
C ASN A 433 7.20 -12.87 -38.71
N SER A 434 7.75 -12.83 -39.93
CA SER A 434 7.12 -12.47 -41.22
C SER A 434 5.81 -13.20 -41.58
N GLU A 435 5.35 -14.09 -40.73
CA GLU A 435 4.12 -14.82 -40.78
C GLU A 435 3.40 -14.67 -39.44
N ILE A 436 2.30 -13.91 -39.40
CA ILE A 436 1.27 -14.02 -38.34
C ILE A 436 0.76 -15.47 -38.21
N GLU A 437 1.12 -16.34 -39.16
CA GLU A 437 0.68 -17.72 -39.34
C GLU A 437 1.13 -18.70 -38.24
N SER A 438 2.13 -18.42 -37.42
CA SER A 438 2.76 -19.51 -36.64
C SER A 438 3.28 -19.20 -35.24
N CYS A 439 3.11 -17.98 -34.71
CA CYS A 439 3.66 -17.67 -33.39
C CYS A 439 2.57 -17.64 -32.29
N PRO A 440 2.41 -18.71 -31.48
CA PRO A 440 1.54 -18.71 -30.31
C PRO A 440 1.77 -17.52 -29.37
N GLU A 441 2.98 -16.95 -29.36
CA GLU A 441 3.38 -15.88 -28.45
C GLU A 441 2.66 -14.56 -28.71
N SER A 442 2.50 -14.15 -29.98
CA SER A 442 1.79 -12.91 -30.35
C SER A 442 0.27 -13.04 -30.15
N GLN A 443 -0.31 -14.20 -30.48
CA GLN A 443 -1.70 -14.53 -30.17
C GLN A 443 -1.94 -14.56 -28.66
N THR A 444 -1.03 -15.17 -27.89
CA THR A 444 -1.08 -15.25 -26.43
C THR A 444 -0.97 -13.87 -25.80
N PHE A 445 -0.16 -12.97 -26.36
CA PHE A 445 -0.01 -11.60 -25.89
C PHE A 445 -1.31 -10.81 -26.05
N LEU A 446 -1.86 -10.73 -27.26
CA LEU A 446 -3.09 -9.98 -27.55
C LEU A 446 -4.28 -10.52 -26.74
N THR A 447 -4.45 -11.84 -26.72
CA THR A 447 -5.54 -12.47 -25.96
C THR A 447 -5.41 -12.27 -24.45
N ASN A 448 -4.18 -12.21 -23.92
CA ASN A 448 -3.95 -11.87 -22.51
C ASN A 448 -4.32 -10.43 -22.20
N LEU A 449 -4.00 -9.48 -23.08
CA LEU A 449 -4.38 -8.07 -22.89
C LEU A 449 -5.90 -7.89 -22.95
N ILE A 450 -6.58 -8.51 -23.91
CA ILE A 450 -8.06 -8.52 -24.00
C ILE A 450 -8.67 -9.12 -22.74
N ARG A 451 -8.12 -10.24 -22.26
CA ARG A 451 -8.54 -10.90 -21.03
C ARG A 451 -8.37 -9.98 -19.82
N LYS A 452 -7.22 -9.29 -19.69
CA LYS A 452 -6.97 -8.31 -18.63
C LYS A 452 -7.99 -7.17 -18.67
N ALA A 453 -8.27 -6.63 -19.85
CA ALA A 453 -9.29 -5.61 -20.04
C ALA A 453 -10.69 -6.09 -19.68
N ARG A 454 -11.11 -7.26 -20.16
CA ARG A 454 -12.42 -7.81 -19.79
C ARG A 454 -12.55 -8.01 -18.29
N TYR A 455 -11.49 -8.49 -17.64
CA TYR A 455 -11.52 -8.72 -16.21
C TYR A 455 -11.69 -7.41 -15.45
N SER A 456 -11.05 -6.29 -15.82
CA SER A 456 -11.25 -4.97 -15.19
C SER A 456 -12.69 -4.43 -15.20
N LEU A 457 -13.59 -5.08 -15.93
CA LEU A 457 -14.98 -4.68 -16.10
C LEU A 457 -15.92 -5.57 -15.28
N PRO A 458 -17.07 -5.03 -14.82
CA PRO A 458 -18.09 -5.82 -14.15
C PRO A 458 -18.56 -7.06 -14.95
N ASN A 459 -19.06 -8.08 -14.26
CA ASN A 459 -19.38 -9.37 -14.87
C ASN A 459 -20.44 -9.31 -15.99
N LYS A 460 -21.39 -8.36 -15.95
CA LYS A 460 -22.54 -8.32 -16.87
C LYS A 460 -22.42 -7.33 -18.03
N VAL A 461 -21.22 -6.79 -18.27
CA VAL A 461 -21.05 -5.73 -19.28
C VAL A 461 -20.85 -6.32 -20.67
N LYS A 462 -21.49 -5.70 -21.66
CA LYS A 462 -21.25 -5.97 -23.09
C LYS A 462 -19.99 -5.23 -23.54
N LEU A 463 -18.99 -5.99 -23.95
CA LEU A 463 -17.72 -5.47 -24.46
C LEU A 463 -17.58 -5.84 -25.93
N ASN A 464 -17.39 -4.84 -26.78
CA ASN A 464 -17.09 -5.00 -28.19
C ASN A 464 -15.58 -4.86 -28.40
N LEU A 465 -14.98 -5.67 -29.27
CA LEU A 465 -13.58 -5.54 -29.67
C LEU A 465 -13.52 -4.81 -31.01
N GLU A 466 -12.72 -3.76 -31.08
CA GLU A 466 -12.50 -2.98 -32.30
C GLU A 466 -11.00 -2.98 -32.60
N ILE A 467 -10.58 -3.60 -33.69
CA ILE A 467 -9.18 -3.87 -34.00
C ILE A 467 -8.80 -3.15 -35.30
N PHE A 468 -7.87 -2.21 -35.21
CA PHE A 468 -7.27 -1.51 -36.34
C PHE A 468 -5.95 -2.20 -36.71
N LEU A 469 -5.81 -2.56 -37.98
CA LEU A 469 -4.69 -3.33 -38.53
C LEU A 469 -4.29 -2.77 -39.92
N PRO A 470 -3.06 -2.99 -40.38
CA PRO A 470 -2.71 -2.74 -41.79
C PRO A 470 -3.44 -3.73 -42.72
N ILE A 471 -3.73 -3.33 -43.96
CA ILE A 471 -4.53 -4.13 -44.92
C ILE A 471 -3.95 -5.53 -45.11
N LYS A 472 -2.62 -5.64 -45.16
CA LYS A 472 -1.88 -6.91 -45.34
C LYS A 472 -2.17 -7.96 -44.26
N VAL A 473 -2.76 -7.53 -43.13
CA VAL A 473 -3.11 -8.36 -41.97
C VAL A 473 -4.60 -8.71 -41.92
N LEU A 474 -5.47 -8.09 -42.74
CA LEU A 474 -6.91 -8.40 -42.78
C LEU A 474 -7.24 -9.83 -43.25
N LYS A 475 -6.31 -10.51 -43.91
CA LYS A 475 -6.49 -11.90 -44.36
C LYS A 475 -6.58 -12.93 -43.21
N TYR A 476 -6.26 -12.56 -41.97
CA TYR A 476 -6.24 -13.51 -40.85
C TYR A 476 -7.55 -13.52 -40.05
N PRO A 477 -8.10 -14.69 -39.71
CA PRO A 477 -9.33 -14.81 -38.93
C PRO A 477 -9.07 -14.56 -37.44
N LEU A 478 -9.05 -13.29 -37.03
CA LEU A 478 -8.77 -12.90 -35.64
C LEU A 478 -9.84 -13.39 -34.66
N GLU A 479 -11.06 -13.62 -35.15
CA GLU A 479 -12.16 -14.16 -34.37
C GLU A 479 -11.90 -15.60 -33.91
N GLU A 480 -11.00 -16.33 -34.56
CA GLU A 480 -10.58 -17.68 -34.17
C GLU A 480 -9.55 -17.69 -33.02
N PHE A 481 -8.97 -16.55 -32.67
CA PHE A 481 -7.96 -16.48 -31.62
C PHE A 481 -8.50 -17.01 -30.29
N GLN A 482 -7.84 -18.04 -29.77
CA GLN A 482 -8.26 -18.74 -28.56
C GLN A 482 -7.66 -18.12 -27.30
N PHE A 483 -8.47 -18.02 -26.26
CA PHE A 483 -8.05 -17.54 -24.94
C PHE A 483 -8.70 -18.36 -23.82
N LYS A 484 -8.08 -18.37 -22.64
CA LYS A 484 -8.59 -19.09 -21.47
C LYS A 484 -9.58 -18.22 -20.69
N ARG A 485 -10.84 -18.67 -20.61
CA ARG A 485 -11.90 -18.11 -19.74
C ARG A 485 -12.21 -19.11 -18.63
N GLY A 486 -11.73 -18.83 -17.42
CA GLY A 486 -11.80 -19.79 -16.32
C GLY A 486 -10.97 -21.03 -16.63
N THR A 487 -11.62 -22.21 -16.66
CA THR A 487 -10.99 -23.49 -17.04
C THR A 487 -11.14 -23.83 -18.52
N THR A 488 -11.95 -23.09 -19.28
CA THR A 488 -12.29 -23.40 -20.68
C THR A 488 -11.55 -22.51 -21.66
N LEU A 489 -11.22 -23.07 -22.82
CA LEU A 489 -10.65 -22.33 -23.96
C LEU A 489 -11.80 -21.86 -24.86
N LYS A 490 -11.82 -20.58 -25.26
CA LYS A 490 -12.84 -19.98 -26.13
C LYS A 490 -12.20 -19.14 -27.21
N SER A 491 -12.81 -19.07 -28.39
CA SER A 491 -12.39 -18.14 -29.45
C SER A 491 -12.94 -16.73 -29.23
N LEU A 492 -12.22 -15.70 -29.69
CA LEU A 492 -12.61 -14.30 -29.53
C LEU A 492 -14.00 -14.03 -30.09
N GLY A 493 -14.29 -14.43 -31.33
CA GLY A 493 -15.58 -14.18 -31.99
C GLY A 493 -16.75 -14.95 -31.41
N TYR A 494 -16.49 -15.97 -30.58
CA TYR A 494 -17.55 -16.63 -29.80
C TYR A 494 -17.91 -15.83 -28.56
N GLU A 495 -16.94 -15.14 -27.94
CA GLU A 495 -17.14 -14.41 -26.70
C GLU A 495 -17.52 -12.94 -26.92
N TYR A 496 -16.94 -12.31 -27.94
CA TYR A 496 -17.05 -10.88 -28.20
C TYR A 496 -17.46 -10.63 -29.65
N PRO A 497 -18.27 -9.61 -29.91
CA PRO A 497 -18.33 -9.00 -31.24
C PRO A 497 -16.95 -8.44 -31.59
N VAL A 498 -16.34 -8.94 -32.66
CA VAL A 498 -15.06 -8.46 -33.20
C VAL A 498 -15.35 -7.61 -34.43
N PHE A 499 -14.85 -6.38 -34.41
CA PHE A 499 -14.87 -5.41 -35.49
C PHE A 499 -13.43 -5.19 -35.95
N ILE A 500 -13.13 -5.39 -37.24
CA ILE A 500 -11.80 -5.16 -37.80
C ILE A 500 -11.82 -3.97 -38.76
N ASN A 501 -10.83 -3.09 -38.65
CA ASN A 501 -10.70 -1.87 -39.42
C ASN A 501 -9.28 -1.73 -40.00
N SER A 502 -9.14 -1.08 -41.15
CA SER A 502 -7.84 -0.84 -41.81
C SER A 502 -7.21 0.48 -41.35
N PHE A 503 -5.91 0.51 -41.05
CA PHE A 503 -5.15 1.77 -40.87
C PHE A 503 -5.01 2.55 -42.18
N ASP A 504 -4.69 1.86 -43.27
CA ASP A 504 -4.23 2.47 -44.52
C ASP A 504 -5.32 3.38 -45.12
N ARG A 505 -6.59 3.00 -44.97
CA ARG A 505 -7.73 3.82 -45.40
C ARG A 505 -7.90 5.12 -44.61
N TYR A 506 -7.59 5.12 -43.31
CA TYR A 506 -7.93 6.25 -42.42
C TYR A 506 -6.84 7.32 -42.33
N PHE A 507 -5.63 7.01 -42.77
CA PHE A 507 -4.47 7.89 -42.67
C PHE A 507 -3.86 8.25 -44.03
N ASP A 508 -4.55 7.91 -45.14
CA ASP A 508 -4.19 8.34 -46.49
C ASP A 508 -4.36 9.86 -46.67
N GLU A 509 -3.42 10.51 -47.38
CA GLU A 509 -3.51 11.94 -47.72
C GLU A 509 -4.71 12.22 -48.65
N ASP A 510 -5.07 11.25 -49.49
CA ASP A 510 -6.18 11.30 -50.46
C ASP A 510 -7.49 10.75 -49.88
N PHE A 511 -7.53 10.42 -48.57
CA PHE A 511 -8.72 9.89 -47.88
C PHE A 511 -10.00 10.70 -48.15
N ARG A 512 -9.89 12.03 -48.34
CA ARG A 512 -11.07 12.86 -48.59
C ARG A 512 -11.75 12.55 -49.91
N GLU A 513 -10.97 12.28 -50.97
CA GLU A 513 -11.48 11.96 -52.30
C GLU A 513 -12.10 10.56 -52.31
N ILE A 514 -11.37 9.57 -51.82
CA ILE A 514 -11.85 8.19 -51.62
C ILE A 514 -13.14 8.16 -50.79
N ARG A 515 -13.20 8.92 -49.70
CA ARG A 515 -14.40 9.04 -48.87
C ARG A 515 -15.57 9.60 -49.67
N ASP A 516 -15.36 10.66 -50.45
CA ASP A 516 -16.44 11.33 -51.16
C ASP A 516 -17.04 10.45 -52.26
N GLU A 517 -16.22 9.70 -53.00
CA GLU A 517 -16.68 8.70 -53.98
C GLU A 517 -17.50 7.59 -53.33
N ILE A 518 -17.00 7.03 -52.23
CA ILE A 518 -17.71 5.98 -51.50
C ILE A 518 -19.02 6.51 -50.92
N GLU A 519 -19.04 7.75 -50.40
CA GLU A 519 -20.27 8.38 -49.90
C GLU A 519 -21.32 8.60 -51.01
N GLU A 520 -20.91 8.81 -52.27
CA GLU A 520 -21.83 8.85 -53.41
C GLU A 520 -22.45 7.47 -53.69
N ILE A 521 -21.63 6.40 -53.74
CA ILE A 521 -22.12 5.02 -53.90
C ILE A 521 -23.08 4.68 -52.75
N LYS A 522 -22.69 5.03 -51.52
CA LYS A 522 -23.51 4.85 -50.33
C LYS A 522 -24.85 5.57 -50.42
N ARG A 523 -24.84 6.84 -50.83
CA ARG A 523 -26.06 7.64 -51.02
C ARG A 523 -26.99 7.01 -52.05
N ALA A 524 -26.43 6.56 -53.18
CA ALA A 524 -27.21 5.83 -54.19
C ALA A 524 -27.87 4.58 -53.60
N LEU A 525 -27.13 3.80 -52.80
CA LEU A 525 -27.67 2.61 -52.12
C LEU A 525 -28.84 2.90 -51.19
N TRP A 526 -28.74 3.96 -50.38
CA TRP A 526 -29.80 4.30 -49.42
C TRP A 526 -31.02 4.97 -50.05
N GLU A 527 -30.83 5.89 -50.98
CA GLU A 527 -31.91 6.75 -51.49
C GLU A 527 -32.74 6.06 -52.56
N ASN A 528 -32.11 5.32 -53.47
CA ASN A 528 -32.78 4.81 -54.65
C ASN A 528 -33.32 3.38 -54.49
N ASN A 529 -32.96 2.68 -53.40
CA ASN A 529 -33.23 1.25 -53.23
C ASN A 529 -32.79 0.46 -54.50
N SER A 530 -31.76 0.97 -55.18
CA SER A 530 -31.37 0.61 -56.53
C SER A 530 -30.66 -0.74 -56.54
N ASP A 531 -30.77 -1.44 -57.67
CA ASP A 531 -30.02 -2.67 -57.93
C ASP A 531 -28.52 -2.33 -57.85
N LEU A 532 -27.83 -2.97 -56.92
CA LEU A 532 -26.37 -2.94 -56.81
C LEU A 532 -25.76 -3.49 -58.10
N ASP A 533 -24.87 -2.73 -58.75
CA ASP A 533 -24.07 -3.23 -59.85
C ASP A 533 -22.83 -3.96 -59.28
N GLN A 534 -22.27 -4.92 -60.01
CA GLN A 534 -21.17 -5.77 -59.53
C GLN A 534 -19.89 -4.98 -59.21
N LYS A 535 -19.80 -3.73 -59.66
CA LYS A 535 -18.74 -2.77 -59.33
C LYS A 535 -18.91 -2.08 -57.97
N ASP A 536 -20.09 -2.14 -57.36
CA ASP A 536 -20.43 -1.42 -56.13
C ASP A 536 -20.28 -2.31 -54.87
N TYR A 537 -19.99 -3.60 -55.05
CA TYR A 537 -19.83 -4.58 -53.98
C TYR A 537 -18.94 -5.75 -54.39
N TYR A 538 -18.47 -6.51 -53.41
CA TYR A 538 -17.78 -7.78 -53.64
C TYR A 538 -18.52 -8.93 -52.98
N ILE A 539 -18.81 -10.01 -53.71
CA ILE A 539 -19.24 -11.31 -53.16
C ILE A 539 -18.35 -12.41 -53.75
N GLY A 540 -17.65 -13.18 -52.92
CA GLY A 540 -16.78 -14.23 -53.47
C GLY A 540 -16.04 -15.12 -52.48
N THR A 541 -14.88 -15.59 -52.93
CA THR A 541 -13.86 -16.27 -52.11
C THR A 541 -12.97 -15.26 -51.41
N GLU A 542 -12.07 -15.74 -50.57
CA GLU A 542 -11.06 -14.90 -49.94
C GLU A 542 -10.27 -14.08 -50.97
N PRO A 543 -10.30 -12.74 -50.89
CA PRO A 543 -9.61 -11.83 -51.81
C PRO A 543 -8.09 -11.91 -51.68
N SER A 544 -7.37 -11.66 -52.76
CA SER A 544 -5.91 -11.45 -52.71
C SER A 544 -5.56 -10.15 -52.00
N ILE A 545 -4.27 -9.88 -51.75
CA ILE A 545 -3.86 -8.60 -51.12
C ILE A 545 -4.25 -7.41 -52.01
N ALA A 546 -4.07 -7.53 -53.33
CA ALA A 546 -4.44 -6.48 -54.27
C ALA A 546 -5.97 -6.28 -54.30
N ASP A 547 -6.74 -7.37 -54.29
CA ASP A 547 -8.21 -7.28 -54.22
C ASP A 547 -8.66 -6.65 -52.90
N LEU A 548 -7.97 -6.92 -51.77
CA LEU A 548 -8.27 -6.29 -50.47
C LEU A 548 -7.97 -4.80 -50.47
N GLU A 549 -6.87 -4.36 -51.09
CA GLU A 549 -6.55 -2.94 -51.27
C GLU A 549 -7.67 -2.26 -52.07
N GLU A 550 -8.06 -2.83 -53.21
CA GLU A 550 -9.16 -2.31 -54.04
C GLU A 550 -10.50 -2.30 -53.29
N ILE A 551 -10.88 -3.39 -52.61
CA ILE A 551 -12.11 -3.47 -51.82
C ILE A 551 -12.16 -2.38 -50.75
N VAL A 552 -11.04 -2.17 -50.04
CA VAL A 552 -10.98 -1.20 -48.95
C VAL A 552 -11.03 0.24 -49.47
N GLU A 553 -10.38 0.52 -50.59
CA GLU A 553 -10.26 1.84 -51.21
C GLU A 553 -11.48 2.26 -52.04
N SER A 554 -12.25 1.33 -52.59
CA SER A 554 -13.30 1.67 -53.57
C SER A 554 -14.71 1.19 -53.22
N LEU A 555 -14.85 0.17 -52.35
CA LEU A 555 -16.16 -0.45 -52.11
C LEU A 555 -16.75 -0.05 -50.75
N PRO A 556 -18.06 0.19 -50.67
CA PRO A 556 -18.76 0.36 -49.40
C PRO A 556 -19.04 -0.97 -48.68
N ILE A 557 -19.09 -2.09 -49.41
CA ILE A 557 -19.49 -3.39 -48.87
C ILE A 557 -18.85 -4.55 -49.63
N ALA A 558 -18.36 -5.55 -48.89
CA ALA A 558 -17.78 -6.76 -49.45
C ALA A 558 -18.03 -7.95 -48.53
N VAL A 559 -18.28 -9.12 -49.12
CA VAL A 559 -18.49 -10.37 -48.41
C VAL A 559 -17.67 -11.47 -49.06
N TRP A 560 -16.96 -12.26 -48.25
CA TRP A 560 -16.26 -13.41 -48.78
C TRP A 560 -16.25 -14.59 -47.84
N SER A 561 -16.18 -15.77 -48.42
CA SER A 561 -15.91 -16.99 -47.67
C SER A 561 -14.43 -17.11 -47.35
N ARG A 562 -14.11 -17.39 -46.07
CA ARG A 562 -12.77 -17.82 -45.62
C ARG A 562 -12.48 -19.28 -45.98
N ASN A 563 -13.44 -19.99 -46.57
CA ASN A 563 -13.26 -21.34 -47.08
C ASN A 563 -13.30 -21.29 -48.60
N ALA A 564 -12.12 -21.39 -49.23
CA ALA A 564 -11.99 -21.38 -50.70
C ALA A 564 -12.87 -22.45 -51.40
N ASN A 565 -13.18 -23.55 -50.73
CA ASN A 565 -14.03 -24.62 -51.27
C ASN A 565 -15.54 -24.32 -51.15
N GLN A 566 -15.93 -23.22 -50.51
CA GLN A 566 -17.31 -22.81 -50.28
C GLN A 566 -17.46 -21.30 -50.54
N PRO A 567 -17.29 -20.83 -51.79
CA PRO A 567 -17.42 -19.41 -52.14
C PRO A 567 -18.79 -18.85 -51.75
N MET A 568 -18.82 -17.54 -51.46
CA MET A 568 -20.08 -16.80 -51.41
C MET A 568 -20.51 -16.44 -52.83
N THR A 569 -21.81 -16.46 -53.09
CA THR A 569 -22.41 -16.09 -54.37
C THR A 569 -23.66 -15.24 -54.15
N ASP A 570 -24.15 -14.59 -55.21
CA ASP A 570 -25.39 -13.80 -55.17
C ASP A 570 -26.64 -14.63 -54.82
N ASN A 571 -26.55 -15.96 -54.90
CA ASN A 571 -27.59 -16.86 -54.43
C ASN A 571 -27.61 -16.99 -52.90
N ASP A 572 -26.45 -16.86 -52.25
CA ASP A 572 -26.32 -16.88 -50.79
C ASP A 572 -26.71 -15.53 -50.19
N LEU A 573 -26.41 -14.44 -50.88
CA LEU A 573 -26.75 -13.08 -50.49
C LEU A 573 -27.17 -12.28 -51.72
N LYS A 574 -28.45 -11.98 -51.83
CA LYS A 574 -28.95 -11.19 -52.95
C LYS A 574 -28.49 -9.74 -52.83
N PRO A 575 -27.91 -9.13 -53.87
CA PRO A 575 -27.54 -7.71 -53.87
C PRO A 575 -28.70 -6.79 -53.49
N SER A 576 -29.92 -7.06 -53.96
CA SER A 576 -31.11 -6.28 -53.59
C SER A 576 -31.45 -6.31 -52.08
N GLU A 577 -30.93 -7.28 -51.34
CA GLU A 577 -31.14 -7.44 -49.89
C GLU A 577 -29.95 -6.90 -49.07
N TRP A 578 -29.08 -6.08 -49.65
CA TRP A 578 -27.85 -5.57 -49.00
C TRP A 578 -28.08 -5.06 -47.57
N ARG A 579 -29.20 -4.35 -47.32
CA ARG A 579 -29.60 -3.83 -46.00
C ARG A 579 -29.71 -4.91 -44.92
N ASN A 580 -30.03 -6.14 -45.31
CA ASN A 580 -30.22 -7.28 -44.43
C ASN A 580 -29.01 -8.22 -44.40
N TRP A 581 -27.97 -7.99 -45.23
CA TRP A 581 -26.77 -8.84 -45.21
C TRP A 581 -26.14 -8.99 -43.82
N PRO A 582 -26.10 -7.97 -42.92
CA PRO A 582 -25.53 -8.18 -41.59
C PRO A 582 -26.27 -9.24 -40.78
N ASP A 583 -27.60 -9.32 -40.92
CA ASP A 583 -28.42 -10.33 -40.23
C ASP A 583 -28.38 -11.68 -40.95
N ASN A 584 -28.41 -11.69 -42.28
CA ASN A 584 -28.24 -12.92 -43.08
C ASN A 584 -26.86 -13.58 -42.81
N ILE A 585 -25.80 -12.77 -42.70
CA ILE A 585 -24.46 -13.23 -42.34
C ILE A 585 -24.44 -13.84 -40.94
N LYS A 586 -25.13 -13.26 -39.95
CA LYS A 586 -25.24 -13.87 -38.61
C LYS A 586 -25.88 -15.26 -38.69
N GLU A 587 -26.92 -15.44 -39.50
CA GLU A 587 -27.54 -16.75 -39.70
C GLU A 587 -26.60 -17.76 -40.38
N LEU A 588 -25.90 -17.33 -41.44
CA LEU A 588 -24.93 -18.18 -42.12
C LEU A 588 -23.78 -18.61 -41.20
N ARG A 589 -23.31 -17.72 -40.32
CA ARG A 589 -22.30 -18.05 -39.31
C ARG A 589 -22.81 -18.97 -38.21
N ARG A 590 -24.08 -18.84 -37.79
CA ARG A 590 -24.73 -19.82 -36.89
C ARG A 590 -24.74 -21.22 -37.49
N ASN A 591 -24.84 -21.31 -38.81
CA ASN A 591 -24.72 -22.56 -39.57
C ASN A 591 -23.26 -22.96 -39.86
N LYS A 592 -22.30 -22.42 -39.11
CA LYS A 592 -20.86 -22.72 -39.17
C LYS A 592 -20.18 -22.38 -40.50
N ARG A 593 -20.74 -21.50 -41.34
CA ARG A 593 -19.97 -20.93 -42.44
C ARG A 593 -18.95 -19.93 -41.89
N LYS A 594 -17.71 -20.00 -42.39
CA LYS A 594 -16.66 -19.02 -42.12
C LYS A 594 -16.73 -17.90 -43.17
N ILE A 595 -17.41 -16.82 -42.84
CA ILE A 595 -17.65 -15.70 -43.76
C ILE A 595 -17.11 -14.44 -43.13
N ALA A 596 -16.40 -13.63 -43.88
CA ALA A 596 -16.04 -12.26 -43.52
C ALA A 596 -16.99 -11.29 -44.23
N LEU A 597 -17.38 -10.23 -43.52
CA LEU A 597 -18.20 -9.15 -44.07
C LEU A 597 -17.43 -7.87 -43.79
N PHE A 598 -16.97 -7.20 -44.84
CA PHE A 598 -16.53 -5.81 -44.80
C PHE A 598 -17.72 -4.91 -45.09
N TRP A 599 -17.99 -3.99 -44.18
CA TRP A 599 -19.10 -3.07 -44.26
C TRP A 599 -18.67 -1.70 -43.77
N ASP A 600 -18.55 -0.77 -44.70
CA ASP A 600 -18.28 0.63 -44.41
C ASP A 600 -19.59 1.36 -44.11
N ASP A 601 -19.71 1.93 -42.90
CA ASP A 601 -21.01 2.17 -42.25
C ASP A 601 -22.02 2.90 -43.13
N LEU A 602 -23.05 2.14 -43.48
CA LEU A 602 -24.28 2.57 -44.11
C LEU A 602 -25.49 2.53 -43.12
N TYR A 603 -25.62 3.43 -42.11
CA TYR A 603 -26.94 3.87 -41.56
C TYR A 603 -27.28 5.38 -41.68
N PRO A 604 -28.58 5.77 -41.70
CA PRO A 604 -29.09 6.97 -42.37
C PRO A 604 -29.00 8.26 -41.55
N LYS A 605 -28.75 9.37 -42.27
CA LYS A 605 -28.62 10.79 -41.88
C LYS A 605 -27.32 11.21 -41.17
N PRO A 606 -26.77 12.39 -41.56
CA PRO A 606 -25.64 12.99 -40.86
C PRO A 606 -26.04 13.34 -39.42
N SER A 607 -25.32 12.76 -38.46
CA SER A 607 -25.37 13.17 -37.06
C SER A 607 -24.57 14.47 -36.90
N PRO A 608 -25.14 15.55 -36.34
CA PRO A 608 -24.46 16.85 -36.16
C PRO A 608 -23.40 16.86 -35.04
N ARG A 609 -22.88 15.69 -34.65
CA ARG A 609 -21.82 15.54 -33.64
C ARG A 609 -20.73 14.64 -34.21
N PRO A 610 -19.44 14.98 -34.03
CA PRO A 610 -18.35 14.07 -34.35
C PRO A 610 -18.56 12.80 -33.53
N ARG A 611 -18.69 11.63 -34.15
CA ARG A 611 -18.72 10.34 -33.47
C ARG A 611 -17.40 9.62 -33.78
N PRO A 612 -16.75 8.96 -32.81
CA PRO A 612 -15.63 8.07 -33.10
C PRO A 612 -16.18 6.85 -33.84
N LEU A 613 -15.88 6.85 -35.13
CA LEU A 613 -15.64 5.81 -36.14
C LEU A 613 -16.31 4.45 -35.91
N ASN A 614 -16.95 3.97 -36.97
CA ASN A 614 -17.86 2.85 -36.95
C ASN A 614 -17.71 2.16 -38.32
N THR A 615 -16.57 1.54 -38.60
CA THR A 615 -16.45 0.60 -39.72
C THR A 615 -16.69 -0.79 -39.16
N ARG A 616 -17.49 -1.61 -39.85
CA ARG A 616 -17.86 -2.94 -39.38
C ARG A 616 -17.27 -3.98 -40.33
N VAL A 617 -16.07 -4.47 -40.05
CA VAL A 617 -15.79 -5.87 -40.43
C VAL A 617 -16.33 -6.75 -39.31
N VAL A 618 -17.57 -7.26 -39.44
CA VAL A 618 -18.13 -8.15 -38.41
C VAL A 618 -17.49 -9.50 -38.61
N GLU A 619 -16.72 -10.01 -37.66
CA GLU A 619 -16.28 -11.42 -37.62
C GLU A 619 -16.75 -12.02 -36.28
N SER A 620 -18.04 -12.34 -36.19
CA SER A 620 -18.62 -12.95 -34.97
C SER A 620 -19.17 -14.32 -35.29
N ASN A 621 -18.85 -15.32 -34.47
CA ASN A 621 -19.30 -16.70 -34.60
C ASN A 621 -20.79 -16.91 -34.18
N GLY A 622 -21.61 -15.86 -34.24
CA GLY A 622 -23.07 -15.99 -34.28
C GLY A 622 -23.83 -15.92 -32.95
N GLN A 623 -23.26 -15.38 -31.86
CA GLN A 623 -24.06 -15.02 -30.68
C GLN A 623 -24.71 -13.64 -30.80
#